data_AF-A0A830G9M1-F1
#
_entry.id   AF-A0A830G9M1-F1
#
_cell.length_a   1.000
_cell.length_b   1.000
_cell.length_c   1.000
_cell.angle_alpha   90.00
_cell.angle_beta   90.00
_cell.angle_gamma   90.00
#
_symmetry.space_group_name_H-M   'P 1'
#
loop_
_entity.id
_entity.type
_entity.pdbx_description
1 polymer ?
#
loop_
_entity_poly.entity_id
_entity_poly.type
_entity_poly.pdbx_seq_one_letter_code
_entity_poly.pdbx_strand_id
1 'polypeptide(L)'
;MDRRDYLAALGVAGLAGLAGCSALSGRDGLSDDPPADCGVPESFAANRGALPADETPADGIPPAVDGDPPSHEVDPDVFPTATVDGVDVRLAPVGVAHYWWRRGAARFADARRRDAYDGAHVYGAVWSPADTTDASAACDPIDYWPDGDRIVCYGGGTDGYGRQRAAALAAADYDEVYAIRHGFPTWRRAGHPVAGRDVDPADTTG
;
A
#
# COMPACT_ATOMS: atom_id res chain seq x y z
N MET A 1 9.92 -4.74 19.71
CA MET A 1 10.19 -4.32 18.31
C MET A 1 9.02 -3.44 17.95
N ASP A 2 9.28 -2.15 17.78
CA ASP A 2 8.26 -1.19 17.39
C ASP A 2 7.78 -1.53 15.97
N ARG A 3 6.50 -1.27 15.66
CA ARG A 3 5.91 -1.62 14.34
C ARG A 3 6.66 -0.97 13.17
N ARG A 4 7.33 0.17 13.42
CA ARG A 4 8.20 0.88 12.46
C ARG A 4 9.54 0.17 12.20
N ASP A 5 10.00 -0.69 13.10
CA ASP A 5 11.24 -1.45 12.92
C ASP A 5 11.08 -2.62 11.91
N TYR A 6 9.84 -3.02 11.57
CA TYR A 6 9.60 -4.16 10.70
C TYR A 6 9.90 -3.90 9.22
N LEU A 7 9.73 -2.67 8.73
CA LEU A 7 10.12 -2.29 7.37
C LEU A 7 11.66 -2.13 7.28
N ALA A 8 12.29 -1.57 8.31
CA ALA A 8 13.74 -1.42 8.37
C ALA A 8 14.50 -2.76 8.47
N ALA A 9 13.91 -3.79 9.06
CA ALA A 9 14.56 -5.09 9.28
C ALA A 9 14.73 -5.94 8.01
N LEU A 10 14.01 -5.66 6.92
CA LEU A 10 14.11 -6.41 5.66
C LEU A 10 15.21 -5.87 4.71
N GLY A 11 15.80 -4.70 5.00
CA GLY A 11 16.75 -4.02 4.10
C GLY A 11 18.24 -4.24 4.36
N VAL A 12 18.67 -4.95 5.42
CA VAL A 12 20.12 -5.01 5.76
C VAL A 12 20.72 -6.40 5.50
N ALA A 13 21.08 -6.63 4.25
CA ALA A 13 22.02 -7.68 3.85
C ALA A 13 23.30 -7.06 3.26
N GLY A 14 24.25 -6.72 4.16
CA GLY A 14 25.71 -6.71 3.94
C GLY A 14 26.34 -5.75 2.92
N LEU A 15 27.35 -4.98 3.36
CA LEU A 15 28.75 -5.18 2.95
C LEU A 15 29.72 -4.30 3.75
N ALA A 16 30.83 -4.91 4.15
CA ALA A 16 31.99 -4.26 4.72
C ALA A 16 32.78 -3.51 3.64
N GLY A 17 33.23 -2.29 3.99
CA GLY A 17 34.42 -1.58 3.51
C GLY A 17 34.76 -1.55 2.01
N LEU A 18 34.82 -0.35 1.43
CA LEU A 18 36.04 0.29 0.91
C LEU A 18 35.69 1.64 0.27
N ALA A 19 36.57 2.62 0.46
CA ALA A 19 36.48 3.96 -0.10
C ALA A 19 36.55 3.94 -1.64
N GLY A 20 35.65 4.68 -2.30
CA GLY A 20 35.70 4.93 -3.74
C GLY A 20 34.48 5.70 -4.21
N CYS A 21 34.65 7.00 -4.49
CA CYS A 21 33.61 7.86 -5.04
C CYS A 21 33.08 7.31 -6.38
N SER A 22 31.78 7.06 -6.49
CA SER A 22 30.98 7.17 -7.72
C SER A 22 29.48 7.07 -7.38
N ALA A 23 28.76 8.17 -7.61
CA ALA A 23 27.33 8.25 -7.95
C ALA A 23 26.39 7.19 -7.35
N LEU A 24 25.99 7.38 -6.10
CA LEU A 24 24.69 6.93 -5.62
C LEU A 24 23.86 8.19 -5.42
N SER A 25 23.04 8.53 -6.41
CA SER A 25 21.94 9.47 -6.23
C SER A 25 20.87 8.79 -5.38
N GLY A 26 21.21 8.48 -4.12
CA GLY A 26 20.25 8.12 -3.11
C GLY A 26 19.40 9.35 -2.83
N ARG A 27 18.08 9.19 -2.86
CA ARG A 27 17.10 10.14 -2.32
C ARG A 27 17.25 10.22 -0.79
N ASP A 28 18.43 10.57 -0.30
CA ASP A 28 18.66 10.88 1.11
C ASP A 28 18.12 12.30 1.35
N GLY A 29 16.91 12.39 1.92
CA GLY A 29 16.36 13.64 2.45
C GLY A 29 15.00 14.07 1.92
N LEU A 30 14.25 13.21 1.22
CA LEU A 30 12.83 13.45 0.98
C LEU A 30 12.05 13.01 2.23
N SER A 31 11.14 13.85 2.72
CA SER A 31 10.06 13.40 3.59
C SER A 31 9.24 12.36 2.83
N ASP A 32 8.83 11.28 3.49
CA ASP A 32 7.87 10.30 2.94
C ASP A 32 6.49 10.95 2.64
N ASP A 33 6.31 12.20 3.07
CA ASP A 33 5.11 12.99 2.84
C ASP A 33 5.14 13.65 1.46
N PRO A 34 4.02 13.61 0.71
CA PRO A 34 3.87 14.39 -0.49
C PRO A 34 3.95 15.90 -0.20
N PRO A 35 4.34 16.74 -1.17
CA PRO A 35 4.37 18.19 -1.06
C PRO A 35 3.08 18.78 -0.47
N ALA A 36 3.19 19.85 0.32
CA ALA A 36 2.03 20.45 1.01
C ALA A 36 0.92 20.94 0.05
N ASP A 37 1.26 21.25 -1.20
CA ASP A 37 0.33 21.61 -2.27
C ASP A 37 -0.34 20.41 -2.95
N CYS A 38 0.13 19.18 -2.69
CA CYS A 38 -0.51 17.96 -3.16
C CYS A 38 -1.76 17.57 -2.38
N GLY A 39 -2.06 18.24 -1.26
CA GLY A 39 -3.34 18.17 -0.57
C GLY A 39 -3.78 16.74 -0.29
N VAL A 40 -3.23 16.11 0.76
CA VAL A 40 -3.69 14.80 1.22
C VAL A 40 -5.19 14.89 1.46
N PRO A 41 -6.03 14.18 0.68
CA PRO A 41 -7.47 14.36 0.80
C PRO A 41 -7.97 13.91 2.18
N GLU A 42 -9.00 14.56 2.71
CA GLU A 42 -9.63 14.15 3.98
C GLU A 42 -10.05 12.67 3.98
N SER A 43 -10.34 12.11 2.80
CA SER A 43 -10.69 10.70 2.67
C SER A 43 -9.54 9.73 2.93
N PHE A 44 -8.29 10.17 2.99
CA PHE A 44 -7.16 9.33 3.42
C PHE A 44 -7.17 9.16 4.94
N ALA A 45 -7.45 10.25 5.66
CA ALA A 45 -7.62 10.23 7.11
C ALA A 45 -9.00 9.70 7.55
N ALA A 46 -9.88 9.34 6.59
CA ALA A 46 -11.24 8.99 6.91
C ALA A 46 -11.29 7.73 7.76
N ASN A 47 -11.82 7.87 8.96
CA ASN A 47 -12.24 6.76 9.79
C ASN A 47 -13.65 7.08 10.30
N ARG A 48 -14.57 6.13 10.13
CA ARG A 48 -15.93 6.22 10.64
C ARG A 48 -16.19 5.07 11.59
N GLY A 49 -15.62 5.12 12.79
CA GLY A 49 -15.98 4.17 13.85
C GLY A 49 -14.90 3.95 14.91
N ALA A 50 -14.69 2.68 15.29
CA ALA A 50 -13.87 2.29 16.44
C ALA A 50 -12.38 2.13 16.13
N LEU A 51 -11.98 2.25 14.86
CA LEU A 51 -10.58 2.19 14.46
C LEU A 51 -9.81 3.41 15.04
N PRO A 52 -8.49 3.34 15.22
CA PRO A 52 -7.69 4.46 15.71
C PRO A 52 -7.65 5.63 14.69
N ALA A 53 -7.10 6.78 15.06
CA ALA A 53 -6.86 7.84 14.09
C ALA A 53 -5.61 7.50 13.24
N ASP A 54 -5.60 7.97 11.99
CA ASP A 54 -4.44 7.90 11.12
C ASP A 54 -3.72 9.26 11.13
N GLU A 55 -2.57 9.32 11.78
CA GLU A 55 -1.79 10.55 11.95
C GLU A 55 -0.93 10.85 10.71
N THR A 56 -0.66 9.85 9.86
CA THR A 56 0.19 9.95 8.66
C THR A 56 -0.48 9.35 7.42
N PRO A 57 -1.72 9.78 7.09
CA PRO A 57 -2.59 9.06 6.16
C PRO A 57 -2.11 9.00 4.69
N ALA A 58 -1.00 9.67 4.34
CA ALA A 58 -0.35 9.61 3.04
C ALA A 58 0.73 8.50 2.94
N ASP A 59 1.13 7.90 4.06
CA ASP A 59 2.17 6.86 4.07
C ASP A 59 1.64 5.50 3.59
N GLY A 60 0.31 5.33 3.50
CA GLY A 60 -0.32 4.07 3.09
C GLY A 60 -0.18 2.93 4.11
N ILE A 61 0.38 3.21 5.29
CA ILE A 61 0.54 2.27 6.39
C ILE A 61 -0.71 2.37 7.27
N PRO A 62 -1.45 1.27 7.45
CA PRO A 62 -2.63 1.30 8.30
C PRO A 62 -2.28 1.56 9.77
N PRO A 63 -3.08 2.38 10.47
CA PRO A 63 -2.90 2.61 11.88
C PRO A 63 -2.95 1.35 12.73
N ALA A 64 -2.23 1.42 13.84
CA ALA A 64 -2.04 0.29 14.73
C ALA A 64 -3.33 -0.10 15.46
N VAL A 65 -3.94 -1.24 15.08
CA VAL A 65 -5.05 -1.86 15.82
C VAL A 65 -4.53 -2.86 16.88
N ASP A 66 -5.37 -3.16 17.87
CA ASP A 66 -5.08 -4.16 18.90
C ASP A 66 -5.09 -5.59 18.33
N GLY A 67 -4.28 -6.48 18.92
CA GLY A 67 -4.33 -7.91 18.59
C GLY A 67 -3.53 -8.32 17.35
N ASP A 68 -2.26 -7.91 17.28
CA ASP A 68 -1.37 -8.34 16.19
C ASP A 68 -1.28 -9.88 16.08
N PRO A 69 -1.28 -10.42 14.85
CA PRO A 69 -0.98 -11.84 14.67
C PRO A 69 0.44 -12.13 15.16
N PRO A 70 0.67 -13.36 15.67
CA PRO A 70 2.02 -13.91 15.74
C PRO A 70 2.71 -13.75 14.40
N SER A 71 3.95 -13.24 14.43
CA SER A 71 4.76 -13.12 13.23
C SER A 71 5.04 -14.51 12.65
N HIS A 72 4.86 -14.64 11.34
CA HIS A 72 5.35 -15.77 10.56
C HIS A 72 5.91 -15.27 9.24
N GLU A 73 6.79 -16.07 8.66
CA GLU A 73 7.34 -15.84 7.34
C GLU A 73 6.29 -16.15 6.28
N VAL A 74 6.14 -15.23 5.34
CA VAL A 74 5.28 -15.38 4.17
C VAL A 74 6.21 -15.43 2.98
N ASP A 75 6.24 -16.58 2.29
CA ASP A 75 6.95 -16.75 1.03
C ASP A 75 6.08 -16.18 -0.11
N PRO A 76 6.46 -15.07 -0.76
CA PRO A 76 5.67 -14.50 -1.84
C PRO A 76 5.87 -15.21 -3.19
N ASP A 77 6.88 -16.06 -3.33
CA ASP A 77 7.18 -16.76 -4.59
C ASP A 77 6.14 -17.84 -4.92
N VAL A 78 5.36 -18.29 -3.93
CA VAL A 78 4.26 -19.25 -4.13
C VAL A 78 2.97 -18.58 -4.62
N PHE A 79 2.93 -17.25 -4.72
CA PHE A 79 1.73 -16.55 -5.14
C PHE A 79 1.47 -16.73 -6.64
N PRO A 80 0.20 -16.82 -7.06
CA PRO A 80 -0.12 -16.78 -8.48
C PRO A 80 0.37 -15.47 -9.11
N THR A 81 0.88 -15.53 -10.33
CA THR A 81 1.31 -14.36 -11.10
C THR A 81 0.31 -14.04 -12.19
N ALA A 82 0.16 -12.74 -12.51
CA ALA A 82 -0.51 -12.28 -13.71
C ALA A 82 0.41 -11.32 -14.47
N THR A 83 0.54 -11.52 -15.77
CA THR A 83 1.33 -10.64 -16.64
C THR A 83 0.48 -9.49 -17.14
N VAL A 84 0.98 -8.26 -16.99
CA VAL A 84 0.38 -7.03 -17.50
C VAL A 84 1.46 -6.28 -18.27
N ASP A 85 1.25 -6.02 -19.56
CA ASP A 85 2.20 -5.31 -20.43
C ASP A 85 3.64 -5.86 -20.40
N GLY A 86 3.77 -7.18 -20.23
CA GLY A 86 5.05 -7.87 -20.16
C GLY A 86 5.70 -7.86 -18.76
N VAL A 87 5.07 -7.25 -17.77
CA VAL A 87 5.50 -7.24 -16.36
C VAL A 87 4.70 -8.27 -15.57
N ASP A 88 5.41 -9.13 -14.84
CA ASP A 88 4.82 -10.16 -14.00
C ASP A 88 4.49 -9.62 -12.61
N VAL A 89 3.21 -9.63 -12.25
CA VAL A 89 2.70 -9.14 -10.96
C VAL A 89 2.25 -10.31 -10.09
N ARG A 90 2.81 -10.41 -8.88
CA ARG A 90 2.40 -11.42 -7.88
C ARG A 90 1.07 -11.04 -7.24
N LEU A 91 0.17 -12.02 -7.13
CA LEU A 91 -1.20 -11.83 -6.63
C LEU A 91 -1.32 -12.30 -5.18
N ALA A 92 -1.15 -11.37 -4.24
CA ALA A 92 -1.29 -11.64 -2.82
C ALA A 92 -2.71 -12.14 -2.48
N PRO A 93 -2.85 -13.31 -1.80
CA PRO A 93 -4.13 -13.72 -1.23
C PRO A 93 -4.63 -12.68 -0.21
N VAL A 94 -5.94 -12.46 -0.15
CA VAL A 94 -6.52 -11.43 0.74
C VAL A 94 -6.14 -11.62 2.22
N GLY A 95 -6.04 -12.87 2.68
CA GLY A 95 -5.65 -13.17 4.07
C GLY A 95 -4.19 -12.81 4.37
N VAL A 96 -3.30 -12.93 3.37
CA VAL A 96 -1.90 -12.51 3.48
C VAL A 96 -1.81 -10.99 3.46
N ALA A 97 -2.52 -10.34 2.53
CA ALA A 97 -2.61 -8.88 2.50
C ALA A 97 -3.12 -8.34 3.84
N HIS A 98 -4.18 -8.93 4.40
CA HIS A 98 -4.68 -8.55 5.72
C HIS A 98 -3.69 -8.84 6.86
N TYR A 99 -2.91 -9.93 6.78
CA TYR A 99 -1.84 -10.18 7.74
C TYR A 99 -0.77 -9.07 7.70
N TRP A 100 -0.33 -8.65 6.52
CA TRP A 100 0.60 -7.53 6.37
C TRP A 100 -0.01 -6.22 6.85
N TRP A 101 -1.29 -5.98 6.54
CA TRP A 101 -2.06 -4.85 7.02
C TRP A 101 -2.08 -4.76 8.55
N ARG A 102 -2.49 -5.84 9.25
CA ARG A 102 -2.55 -5.82 10.73
C ARG A 102 -1.21 -5.49 11.36
N ARG A 103 -0.12 -5.93 10.72
CA ARG A 103 1.25 -5.73 11.21
C ARG A 103 1.86 -4.39 10.80
N GLY A 104 1.20 -3.59 9.96
CA GLY A 104 1.82 -2.42 9.34
C GLY A 104 3.04 -2.77 8.47
N ALA A 105 3.05 -3.97 7.88
CA ALA A 105 4.18 -4.54 7.14
C ALA A 105 4.05 -4.39 5.60
N ALA A 106 3.09 -3.57 5.17
CA ALA A 106 2.89 -3.18 3.77
C ALA A 106 2.13 -1.87 3.71
N ARG A 107 2.41 -1.09 2.67
CA ARG A 107 1.67 0.10 2.27
C ARG A 107 0.55 -0.28 1.29
N PHE A 108 -0.63 0.33 1.40
CA PHE A 108 -1.80 -0.03 0.59
C PHE A 108 -2.20 1.06 -0.39
N ALA A 109 -2.48 0.66 -1.63
CA ALA A 109 -2.78 1.56 -2.73
C ALA A 109 -4.07 1.16 -3.47
N ASP A 110 -5.04 2.08 -3.52
CA ASP A 110 -6.28 1.91 -4.26
C ASP A 110 -6.15 2.44 -5.69
N ALA A 111 -6.18 1.51 -6.65
CA ALA A 111 -6.04 1.81 -8.05
C ALA A 111 -7.35 2.18 -8.77
N ARG A 112 -8.48 2.22 -8.03
CA ARG A 112 -9.78 2.55 -8.62
C ARG A 112 -9.91 4.05 -8.88
N ARG A 113 -11.02 4.43 -9.53
CA ARG A 113 -11.41 5.83 -9.69
C ARG A 113 -11.71 6.49 -8.35
N ARG A 114 -11.57 7.82 -8.33
CA ARG A 114 -11.70 8.65 -7.14
C ARG A 114 -12.99 8.40 -6.34
N ASP A 115 -14.14 8.42 -7.01
CA ASP A 115 -15.44 8.24 -6.34
C ASP A 115 -15.55 6.89 -5.62
N ALA A 116 -14.95 5.84 -6.19
CA ALA A 116 -14.96 4.51 -5.59
C ALA A 116 -14.08 4.43 -4.34
N TYR A 117 -12.95 5.13 -4.33
CA TYR A 117 -12.09 5.30 -3.16
C TYR A 117 -12.81 6.09 -2.07
N ASP A 118 -13.33 7.29 -2.40
CA ASP A 118 -13.98 8.17 -1.43
C ASP A 118 -15.24 7.54 -0.81
N GLY A 119 -15.94 6.68 -1.55
CA GLY A 119 -17.08 5.91 -1.04
C GLY A 119 -16.66 4.84 -0.02
N ALA A 120 -15.78 3.92 -0.42
CA ALA A 120 -15.23 2.91 0.48
C ALA A 120 -13.91 2.34 -0.03
N HIS A 121 -12.87 2.27 0.81
CA HIS A 121 -11.53 1.76 0.52
C HIS A 121 -10.97 0.95 1.70
N VAL A 122 -9.83 0.29 1.53
CA VAL A 122 -9.11 -0.39 2.62
C VAL A 122 -8.66 0.67 3.63
N TYR A 123 -8.91 0.47 4.92
CA TYR A 123 -8.52 1.47 5.91
C TYR A 123 -7.00 1.69 5.93
N GLY A 124 -6.54 2.95 5.88
CA GLY A 124 -5.12 3.31 5.78
C GLY A 124 -4.50 3.17 4.39
N ALA A 125 -5.29 2.88 3.35
CA ALA A 125 -4.81 2.90 1.97
C ALA A 125 -4.84 4.32 1.40
N VAL A 126 -3.94 4.62 0.45
CA VAL A 126 -3.98 5.87 -0.33
C VAL A 126 -4.69 5.67 -1.67
N TRP A 127 -5.23 6.74 -2.23
CA TRP A 127 -5.70 6.75 -3.63
C TRP A 127 -4.54 6.94 -4.59
N SER A 128 -4.28 5.92 -5.42
CA SER A 128 -3.20 5.90 -6.41
C SER A 128 -3.72 5.17 -7.67
N PRO A 129 -4.47 5.88 -8.53
CA PRO A 129 -5.26 5.27 -9.59
C PRO A 129 -4.37 4.59 -10.65
N ALA A 130 -4.89 3.51 -11.27
CA ALA A 130 -4.20 2.86 -12.39
C ALA A 130 -4.06 3.80 -13.60
N ASP A 131 -5.09 4.62 -13.83
CA ASP A 131 -5.05 5.72 -14.78
C ASP A 131 -4.60 7.00 -14.06
N THR A 132 -3.35 7.40 -14.29
CA THR A 132 -2.75 8.59 -13.67
C THR A 132 -3.04 9.87 -14.46
N THR A 133 -4.02 9.86 -15.37
CA THR A 133 -4.42 11.09 -16.08
C THR A 133 -5.26 12.00 -15.17
N ASP A 134 -6.02 11.41 -14.24
CA ASP A 134 -6.91 12.11 -13.30
C ASP A 134 -6.22 12.47 -11.97
N ALA A 135 -5.26 11.67 -11.51
CA ALA A 135 -4.30 12.13 -10.51
C ALA A 135 -3.30 13.02 -11.24
N SER A 136 -3.13 14.29 -10.87
CA SER A 136 -1.96 15.00 -11.38
C SER A 136 -0.74 14.15 -11.04
N ALA A 137 0.00 13.66 -12.03
CA ALA A 137 1.15 12.77 -11.82
C ALA A 137 2.23 13.34 -10.89
N ALA A 138 2.11 14.61 -10.46
CA ALA A 138 2.95 15.26 -9.46
C ALA A 138 2.51 15.03 -8.00
N CYS A 139 1.39 14.34 -7.74
CA CYS A 139 0.82 14.20 -6.39
C CYS A 139 0.31 12.79 -6.07
N ASP A 140 0.84 11.77 -6.75
CA ASP A 140 0.60 10.40 -6.30
C ASP A 140 1.42 10.15 -5.02
N PRO A 141 0.79 9.79 -3.88
CA PRO A 141 1.51 9.59 -2.62
C PRO A 141 2.60 8.52 -2.72
N ILE A 142 2.44 7.54 -3.61
CA ILE A 142 3.40 6.46 -3.77
C ILE A 142 4.76 6.99 -4.23
N ASP A 143 4.81 8.07 -5.01
CA ASP A 143 6.05 8.62 -5.56
C ASP A 143 7.03 9.12 -4.48
N TYR A 144 6.57 9.20 -3.24
CA TYR A 144 7.32 9.62 -2.05
C TYR A 144 7.63 8.47 -1.10
N TRP A 145 7.19 7.24 -1.39
CA TRP A 145 7.48 6.08 -0.57
C TRP A 145 8.89 5.53 -0.87
N PRO A 146 9.54 4.88 0.11
CA PRO A 146 10.78 4.15 -0.15
C PRO A 146 10.57 3.00 -1.15
N ASP A 147 11.45 2.89 -2.14
CA ASP A 147 11.36 1.87 -3.21
C ASP A 147 11.41 0.42 -2.67
N GLY A 148 12.05 0.22 -1.50
CA GLY A 148 12.17 -1.07 -0.82
C GLY A 148 11.00 -1.45 0.09
N ASP A 149 10.02 -0.57 0.27
CA ASP A 149 8.83 -0.89 1.06
C ASP A 149 7.89 -1.81 0.28
N ARG A 150 7.23 -2.72 1.01
CA ARG A 150 6.22 -3.58 0.42
C ARG A 150 4.96 -2.77 0.08
N ILE A 151 4.54 -2.82 -1.18
CA ILE A 151 3.35 -2.14 -1.68
C ILE A 151 2.30 -3.16 -2.12
N VAL A 152 1.07 -2.99 -1.64
CA VAL A 152 -0.09 -3.83 -2.00
C VAL A 152 -1.14 -2.97 -2.71
N CYS A 153 -1.20 -3.12 -4.03
CA CYS A 153 -2.20 -2.46 -4.87
C CYS A 153 -3.51 -3.26 -4.93
N TYR A 154 -4.64 -2.59 -5.14
CA TYR A 154 -5.90 -3.27 -5.43
C TYR A 154 -6.82 -2.45 -6.35
N GLY A 155 -7.66 -3.16 -7.11
CA GLY A 155 -8.71 -2.58 -7.96
C GLY A 155 -10.11 -2.96 -7.48
N GLY A 156 -11.12 -2.75 -8.32
CA GLY A 156 -12.50 -3.16 -8.11
C GLY A 156 -12.75 -4.65 -8.39
N GLY A 157 -11.74 -5.38 -8.85
CA GLY A 157 -11.75 -6.84 -8.92
C GLY A 157 -11.38 -7.36 -10.30
N THR A 158 -12.36 -7.45 -11.21
CA THR A 158 -12.14 -7.93 -12.58
C THR A 158 -11.59 -6.84 -13.52
N ASP A 159 -11.64 -5.57 -13.11
CA ASP A 159 -11.13 -4.43 -13.88
C ASP A 159 -9.62 -4.49 -14.14
N GLY A 160 -8.88 -5.18 -13.27
CA GLY A 160 -7.43 -5.32 -13.39
C GLY A 160 -6.64 -4.08 -12.94
N TYR A 161 -7.29 -3.03 -12.42
CA TYR A 161 -6.63 -1.78 -12.05
C TYR A 161 -5.52 -1.98 -11.00
N GLY A 162 -5.76 -2.81 -9.98
CA GLY A 162 -4.72 -3.12 -9.00
C GLY A 162 -3.48 -3.78 -9.62
N ARG A 163 -3.67 -4.62 -10.64
CA ARG A 163 -2.54 -5.26 -11.35
C ARG A 163 -1.83 -4.29 -12.27
N GLN A 164 -2.56 -3.40 -12.94
CA GLN A 164 -1.98 -2.35 -13.80
C GLN A 164 -1.13 -1.40 -12.98
N ARG A 165 -1.62 -0.93 -11.82
CA ARG A 165 -0.84 -0.07 -10.94
C ARG A 165 0.39 -0.79 -10.40
N ALA A 166 0.25 -2.04 -9.95
CA ALA A 166 1.38 -2.83 -9.48
C ALA A 166 2.45 -3.04 -10.58
N ALA A 167 2.03 -3.32 -11.82
CA ALA A 167 2.94 -3.46 -12.96
C ALA A 167 3.68 -2.14 -13.27
N ALA A 168 2.98 -1.01 -13.20
CA ALA A 168 3.58 0.30 -13.42
C ALA A 168 4.64 0.63 -12.35
N LEU A 169 4.38 0.31 -11.08
CA LEU A 169 5.34 0.50 -9.99
C LEU A 169 6.54 -0.44 -10.13
N ALA A 170 6.32 -1.72 -10.45
CA ALA A 170 7.42 -2.65 -10.71
C ALA A 170 8.28 -2.22 -11.91
N ALA A 171 7.68 -1.64 -12.95
CA ALA A 171 8.41 -1.05 -14.08
C ALA A 171 9.15 0.25 -13.73
N ALA A 172 8.82 0.86 -12.59
CA ALA A 172 9.46 2.04 -12.03
C ALA A 172 10.46 1.69 -10.90
N ASP A 173 10.93 0.43 -10.85
CA ASP A 173 11.96 -0.08 -9.94
C ASP A 173 11.55 -0.15 -8.44
N TYR A 174 10.25 -0.23 -8.13
CA TYR A 174 9.81 -0.64 -6.78
C TYR A 174 9.97 -2.16 -6.61
N ASP A 175 10.62 -2.59 -5.54
CA ASP A 175 11.09 -3.97 -5.36
C ASP A 175 9.98 -4.96 -4.96
N GLU A 176 9.12 -4.55 -4.02
CA GLU A 176 8.17 -5.44 -3.32
C GLU A 176 6.72 -5.07 -3.64
N VAL A 177 6.30 -5.21 -4.91
CA VAL A 177 4.95 -4.80 -5.36
C VAL A 177 4.03 -5.99 -5.63
N TYR A 178 2.84 -5.94 -5.05
CA TYR A 178 1.82 -6.99 -5.12
C TYR A 178 0.46 -6.42 -5.49
N ALA A 179 -0.43 -7.27 -6.02
CA ALA A 179 -1.84 -6.93 -6.17
C ALA A 179 -2.75 -7.88 -5.36
N ILE A 180 -3.77 -7.36 -4.67
CA ILE A 180 -4.76 -8.21 -4.00
C ILE A 180 -5.54 -9.01 -5.04
N ARG A 181 -5.52 -10.34 -4.91
CA ARG A 181 -6.29 -11.22 -5.77
C ARG A 181 -7.79 -10.91 -5.66
N HIS A 182 -8.42 -10.59 -6.79
CA HIS A 182 -9.83 -10.17 -6.88
C HIS A 182 -10.19 -8.84 -6.20
N GLY A 183 -9.20 -8.02 -5.84
CA GLY A 183 -9.38 -6.61 -5.45
C GLY A 183 -10.23 -6.35 -4.20
N PHE A 184 -10.69 -5.11 -4.08
CA PHE A 184 -11.45 -4.58 -2.95
C PHE A 184 -12.70 -5.40 -2.55
N PRO A 185 -13.51 -5.95 -3.48
CA PRO A 185 -14.68 -6.74 -3.09
C PRO A 185 -14.33 -7.96 -2.23
N THR A 186 -13.13 -8.52 -2.40
CA THR A 186 -12.68 -9.67 -1.62
C THR A 186 -12.24 -9.27 -0.22
N TRP A 187 -11.57 -8.12 -0.09
CA TRP A 187 -11.28 -7.50 1.20
C TRP A 187 -12.55 -7.27 2.01
N ARG A 188 -13.52 -6.58 1.40
CA ARG A 188 -14.79 -6.24 2.05
C ARG A 188 -15.60 -7.49 2.44
N ARG A 189 -15.70 -8.49 1.56
CA ARG A 189 -16.44 -9.74 1.86
C ARG A 189 -15.79 -10.54 3.00
N ALA A 190 -14.49 -10.40 3.20
CA ALA A 190 -13.78 -11.02 4.31
C ALA A 190 -13.97 -10.26 5.65
N GLY A 191 -14.73 -9.15 5.65
CA GLY A 191 -14.99 -8.35 6.85
C GLY A 191 -13.76 -7.60 7.35
N HIS A 192 -12.78 -7.34 6.47
CA HIS A 192 -11.57 -6.62 6.85
C HIS A 192 -11.83 -5.10 6.93
N PRO A 193 -11.03 -4.36 7.73
CA PRO A 193 -11.28 -2.94 7.99
C PRO A 193 -11.36 -2.07 6.73
N VAL A 194 -12.39 -1.24 6.65
CA VAL A 194 -12.64 -0.32 5.55
C VAL A 194 -12.90 1.09 6.07
N ALA A 195 -12.64 2.08 5.22
CA ALA A 195 -12.90 3.48 5.46
C ALA A 195 -13.60 4.13 4.26
N GLY A 196 -14.18 5.31 4.45
CA GLY A 196 -14.85 6.07 3.40
C GLY A 196 -16.18 6.68 3.84
N ARG A 197 -16.78 7.45 2.93
CA ARG A 197 -18.03 8.18 3.20
C ARG A 197 -19.27 7.29 3.27
N ASP A 198 -19.22 6.11 2.66
CA ASP A 198 -20.35 5.20 2.50
C ASP A 198 -20.20 3.93 3.37
N VAL A 199 -19.25 3.94 4.32
CA VAL A 199 -19.03 2.85 5.29
C VAL A 199 -19.92 3.06 6.52
N ASP A 200 -20.67 2.03 6.91
CA ASP A 200 -21.42 2.01 8.17
C ASP A 200 -20.42 1.88 9.34
N PRO A 201 -20.56 2.64 10.45
CA PRO A 201 -19.74 2.44 11.64
C PRO A 201 -19.65 1.00 12.14
N ALA A 202 -20.68 0.18 11.92
CA ALA A 202 -20.65 -1.24 12.26
C ALA A 202 -19.61 -2.05 11.45
N ASP A 203 -19.30 -1.64 10.22
CA ASP A 203 -18.35 -2.30 9.31
C ASP A 203 -16.87 -2.01 9.68
N THR A 204 -16.63 -1.22 10.73
CA THR A 204 -15.27 -0.84 11.18
C THR A 204 -14.80 -1.59 12.44
N THR A 205 -15.58 -2.55 12.94
CA THR A 205 -15.34 -3.23 14.23
C THR A 205 -14.36 -4.40 14.18
N GLY A 206 -13.22 -4.20 13.50
CA GLY A 206 -12.17 -5.22 13.31
C GLY A 206 -11.74 -5.99 14.56
#